data_AF-A0A9N9AMD8-F1
#
_entry.id   AF-A0A9N9AMD8-F1
#
_cell.length_a   1.000
_cell.length_b   1.000
_cell.length_c   1.000
_cell.angle_alpha   90.00
_cell.angle_beta   90.00
_cell.angle_gamma   90.00
#
_symmetry.space_group_name_H-M   'P 1'
#
loop_
_entity.id
_entity.type
_entity.pdbx_description
1 polymer ?
#
loop_
_entity_poly.entity_id
_entity_poly.type
_entity_poly.pdbx_seq_one_letter_code
_entity_poly.pdbx_strand_id
1 'polypeptide(L)' 'MKHLAAYLLLNLAGKTPKAKDIKELLDSVGIEGDDDRIKSLLSELDGKDIDER' A
#
# COMPACT_ATOMS: atom_id res chain seq x y z
N MET A 1 -7.65 2.84 5.89
CA MET A 1 -7.39 1.59 6.65
C MET A 1 -7.02 0.40 5.76
N LYS A 2 -7.86 -0.02 4.80
CA LYS A 2 -7.59 -1.19 3.93
C LYS A 2 -6.31 -1.04 3.07
N HIS A 3 -6.10 0.13 2.47
CA HIS A 3 -4.91 0.42 1.67
C HIS A 3 -3.61 0.49 2.49
N LEU A 4 -3.69 0.97 3.75
CA LEU A 4 -2.54 1.00 4.65
C LEU A 4 -2.12 -0.40 5.08
N ALA A 5 -3.08 -1.27 5.40
CA ALA A 5 -2.80 -2.67 5.72
C ALA A 5 -2.15 -3.39 4.53
N ALA A 6 -2.67 -3.18 3.31
CA ALA A 6 -2.08 -3.72 2.09
C ALA A 6 -0.66 -3.21 1.85
N TYR A 7 -0.43 -1.90 2.06
CA TYR A 7 0.90 -1.30 1.99
C TYR A 7 1.88 -1.94 2.98
N LEU A 8 1.48 -2.10 4.25
CA LEU A 8 2.32 -2.69 5.29
C LEU A 8 2.62 -4.18 5.03
N LEU A 9 1.67 -4.93 4.49
CA LEU A 9 1.88 -6.34 4.12
C LEU A 9 2.89 -6.46 2.98
N LEU A 10 2.84 -5.58 1.99
CA LEU A 10 3.81 -5.54 0.89
C LEU A 10 5.20 -5.14 1.38
N ASN A 11 5.27 -4.18 2.29
CA ASN A 11 6.52 -3.77 2.92
C ASN A 11 7.14 -4.92 3.74
N LEU A 12 6.33 -5.61 4.55
CA LEU A 12 6.78 -6.80 5.31
C LEU A 12 7.25 -7.95 4.40
N ALA A 13 6.66 -8.08 3.21
CA ALA A 13 7.10 -9.04 2.20
C ALA A 13 8.41 -8.62 1.48
N GLY A 14 9.04 -7.51 1.88
CA GLY A 14 10.26 -6.99 1.28
C GLY A 14 10.07 -6.41 -0.13
N LYS A 15 8.83 -6.13 -0.52
CA LYS A 15 8.50 -5.49 -1.81
C LYS A 15 8.23 -4.01 -1.58
N THR A 16 8.83 -3.15 -2.40
CA THR A 16 8.47 -1.73 -2.45
C THR A 16 7.00 -1.60 -2.85
N PRO A 17 6.10 -1.10 -1.98
CA PRO A 17 4.68 -1.08 -2.29
C PRO A 17 4.39 -0.06 -3.40
N LYS A 18 3.93 -0.53 -4.56
CA LYS A 18 3.45 0.34 -5.64
C LYS A 18 1.94 0.32 -5.71
N ALA A 19 1.36 1.34 -6.35
CA ALA A 19 -0.10 1.44 -6.51
C ALA A 19 -0.71 0.18 -7.16
N LYS A 20 0.02 -0.41 -8.11
CA LYS A 20 -0.37 -1.65 -8.79
C LYS A 20 -0.41 -2.85 -7.84
N ASP A 21 0.63 -3.04 -7.03
CA ASP A 21 0.73 -4.16 -6.11
C ASP A 21 -0.34 -4.08 -5.01
N ILE A 22 -0.64 -2.85 -4.54
CA ILE A 22 -1.70 -2.61 -3.56
C ILE A 22 -3.07 -2.97 -4.14
N LYS A 23 -3.33 -2.60 -5.41
CA LYS A 23 -4.57 -2.98 -6.09
C LYS A 23 -4.70 -4.49 -6.28
N GLU A 24 -3.66 -5.14 -6.80
CA GLU A 24 -3.69 -6.59 -7.01
C GLU A 24 -3.94 -7.35 -5.69
N LEU A 25 -3.35 -6.88 -4.58
CA LEU A 25 -3.59 -7.46 -3.27
C LEU A 25 -5.03 -7.23 -2.78
N LEU A 26 -5.58 -6.04 -2.99
CA LEU A 26 -6.97 -5.70 -2.63
C LEU A 26 -7.98 -6.49 -3.48
N ASP A 27 -7.73 -6.63 -4.78
CA ASP A 27 -8.55 -7.44 -5.69
C ASP A 27 -8.50 -8.92 -5.31
N SER A 28 -7.33 -9.42 -4.87
CA SER A 28 -7.19 -10.81 -4.37
C SER A 28 -8.03 -11.09 -3.13
N VAL A 29 -8.39 -10.07 -2.34
CA VAL A 29 -9.30 -10.19 -1.19
C VAL A 29 -10.72 -9.72 -1.50
N GLY A 30 -11.03 -9.44 -2.77
CA GLY A 30 -12.35 -9.02 -3.23
C GLY A 30 -12.73 -7.60 -2.79
N ILE A 31 -11.74 -6.73 -2.57
CA ILE A 31 -11.92 -5.35 -2.13
C ILE A 31 -11.53 -4.43 -3.28
N GLU A 32 -12.44 -3.54 -3.66
CA GLU A 32 -12.15 -2.54 -4.67
C GLU A 32 -11.12 -1.51 -4.16
N GLY A 33 -10.00 -1.41 -4.86
CA GLY A 33 -8.91 -0.49 -4.54
C GLY A 33 -9.14 0.91 -5.12
N ASP A 34 -9.48 1.87 -4.26
CA ASP A 34 -9.61 3.29 -4.63
C ASP A 34 -8.24 3.92 -4.96
N ASP A 35 -8.03 4.28 -6.23
CA ASP A 35 -6.81 4.88 -6.76
C ASP A 35 -6.42 6.18 -6.08
N ASP A 36 -7.38 7.05 -5.78
CA ASP A 36 -7.10 8.38 -5.22
C ASP A 36 -6.60 8.25 -3.79
N ARG A 37 -7.19 7.30 -3.05
CA ARG A 37 -6.70 6.93 -1.72
C ARG A 37 -5.33 6.28 -1.78
N ILE A 38 -5.10 5.35 -2.72
CA ILE A 38 -3.79 4.68 -2.86
C ILE A 38 -2.70 5.69 -3.21
N LYS A 39 -2.96 6.62 -4.15
CA LYS A 39 -2.02 7.68 -4.53
C LYS A 39 -1.71 8.63 -3.38
N SER A 40 -2.75 9.07 -2.64
CA SER A 40 -2.54 9.93 -1.47
C SER A 40 -1.68 9.24 -0.42
N LEU A 41 -1.95 7.97 -0.16
CA LEU A 41 -1.23 7.18 0.84
C LEU A 41 0.23 6.93 0.42
N LEU A 42 0.46 6.64 -0.86
CA LEU A 42 1.82 6.56 -1.40
C LEU A 42 2.55 7.89 -1.31
N SER A 43 1.90 9.01 -1.61
CA SER A 43 2.53 10.34 -1.50
C SER A 43 2.82 10.75 -0.05
N GLU A 44 2.00 10.34 0.90
CA GLU A 44 2.22 10.63 2.33
C GLU A 44 3.35 9.80 2.95
N LEU A 45 3.64 8.65 2.33
CA LEU A 45 4.66 7.69 2.73
C LEU A 45 5.93 7.77 1.87
N ASP A 46 5.89 8.46 0.73
CA ASP A 46 7.05 8.71 -0.11
C ASP A 46 8.05 9.58 0.66
N GLY A 47 9.20 8.98 0.99
CA GLY A 47 10.24 9.63 1.80
C GLY A 47 10.04 9.54 3.32
N LYS A 48 9.02 8.83 3.83
CA LYS A 48 8.97 8.44 5.24
C LYS A 48 9.52 7.03 5.39
N ASP A 49 10.57 6.88 6.18
CA ASP A 49 11.04 5.56 6.59
C ASP A 49 10.00 4.95 7.53
N ILE A 50 9.27 3.96 7.04
CA ILE A 50 8.22 3.28 7.82
C ILE A 50 8.83 2.32 8.84
N ASP A 51 10.13 2.07 8.70
CA ASP A 51 10.96 1.24 9.56
C ASP A 51 11.90 2.11 10.43
N GLU A 52 11.45 3.29 10.87
CA GLU A 52 12.12 4.02 11.95
C GLU A 52 12.00 3.19 13.24
N ARG A 53 13.07 2.43 13.51
CA ARG A 53 13.22 1.47 14.61
C ARG A 53 13.14 2.11 15.99
#